data_AF-A0A2E4GZY1-F1
#
_entry.id   AF-A0A2E4GZY1-F1
#
_cell.length_a   1.000
_cell.length_b   1.000
_cell.length_c   1.000
_cell.angle_alpha   90.00
_cell.angle_beta   90.00
_cell.angle_gamma   90.00
#
_symmetry.space_group_name_H-M   'P 1'
#
loop_
_entity.id
_entity.type
_entity.pdbx_description
1 polymer ?
#
loop_
_entity_poly.entity_id
_entity_poly.type
_entity_poly.pdbx_seq_one_letter_code
_entity_poly.pdbx_strand_id
1 'polypeptide(L)'
;MTLYKGRCHCGAITVEFETNTDPATIDVRECQCAFCRAHGAESASDPNGRIRYIERETGDIVRYRFGTKSCDFIICRHCGVYLGAVMEDDETPGFSTTQIKHFEDRALFTKTARHPDYDDEPLGNRLARRRRNWTPIAG
;
A
#
# COMPACT_ATOMS: atom_id res chain seq x y z
N MET A 1 -18.33 0.99 6.34
CA MET A 1 -16.87 1.19 6.19
C MET A 1 -16.63 2.67 6.19
N THR A 2 -15.74 3.13 7.04
CA THR A 2 -15.27 4.51 7.07
C THR A 2 -14.28 4.71 5.94
N LEU A 3 -14.42 5.80 5.19
CA LEU A 3 -13.54 6.15 4.09
C LEU A 3 -12.44 7.11 4.58
N TYR A 4 -11.19 6.71 4.39
CA TYR A 4 -10.02 7.54 4.60
C TYR A 4 -9.44 7.95 3.25
N LYS A 5 -9.24 9.25 3.08
CA LYS A 5 -8.70 9.82 1.83
C LYS A 5 -7.27 10.28 2.03
N GLY A 6 -6.48 10.05 1.01
CA GLY A 6 -5.14 10.58 0.92
C GLY A 6 -4.77 10.90 -0.51
N ARG A 7 -3.64 11.58 -0.70
CA ARG A 7 -3.19 12.03 -2.02
C ARG A 7 -1.69 12.11 -2.09
N CYS A 8 -1.13 11.90 -3.29
CA CYS A 8 0.26 12.27 -3.52
C CYS A 8 0.46 13.79 -3.30
N HIS A 9 1.71 14.23 -3.15
CA HIS A 9 2.03 15.62 -2.81
C HIS A 9 1.41 16.63 -3.80
N CYS A 10 1.44 16.35 -5.10
CA CYS A 10 0.89 17.23 -6.13
C CYS A 10 -0.61 17.03 -6.40
N GLY A 11 -1.27 16.08 -5.72
CA GLY A 11 -2.70 15.79 -5.89
C GLY A 11 -3.08 15.08 -7.19
N ALA A 12 -2.12 14.63 -7.99
CA ALA A 12 -2.38 13.89 -9.23
C ALA A 12 -2.93 12.47 -8.99
N ILE A 13 -2.70 11.90 -7.81
CA ILE A 13 -3.23 10.59 -7.43
C ILE A 13 -3.92 10.72 -6.08
N THR A 14 -5.19 10.31 -6.04
CA THR A 14 -5.97 10.12 -4.81
C THR A 14 -5.97 8.65 -4.43
N VAL A 15 -5.83 8.37 -3.14
CA VAL A 15 -5.99 7.04 -2.55
C VAL A 15 -7.21 7.05 -1.66
N GLU A 16 -8.10 6.11 -1.90
CA GLU A 16 -9.28 5.88 -1.08
C GLU A 16 -9.15 4.52 -0.39
N PHE A 17 -9.12 4.54 0.94
CA PHE A 17 -9.05 3.35 1.78
C PHE A 17 -10.29 3.27 2.67
N GLU A 18 -11.09 2.24 2.45
CA GLU A 18 -12.31 2.00 3.22
C GLU A 18 -12.11 0.83 4.17
N THR A 19 -12.50 1.00 5.43
CA THR A 19 -12.45 -0.10 6.42
C THR A 19 -13.43 0.12 7.56
N ASN A 20 -13.88 -0.96 8.22
CA ASN A 20 -14.57 -0.91 9.52
C ASN A 20 -13.60 -1.08 10.70
N THR A 21 -12.33 -1.43 10.42
CA THR A 21 -11.28 -1.60 11.41
C THR A 21 -10.84 -0.23 11.91
N ASP A 22 -10.73 -0.08 13.22
CA ASP A 22 -10.18 1.11 13.85
C ASP A 22 -8.71 1.30 13.40
N PRO A 23 -8.34 2.42 12.76
CA PRO A 23 -6.96 2.69 12.33
C PRO A 23 -5.92 2.53 13.45
N ALA A 24 -6.29 2.79 14.71
CA ALA A 24 -5.39 2.63 15.85
C ALA A 24 -4.97 1.17 16.09
N THR A 25 -5.72 0.21 15.54
CA THR A 25 -5.47 -1.23 15.67
C THR A 25 -4.78 -1.86 14.46
N ILE A 26 -4.78 -1.16 13.32
CA ILE A 26 -4.20 -1.62 12.05
C ILE A 26 -2.68 -1.74 12.20
N ASP A 27 -2.12 -2.86 11.72
CA ASP A 27 -0.67 -3.08 11.72
C ASP A 27 0.06 -2.09 10.81
N VAL A 28 0.94 -1.30 11.42
CA VAL A 28 1.92 -0.47 10.71
C VAL A 28 3.20 -1.27 10.48
N ARG A 29 3.74 -1.21 9.26
CA ARG A 29 4.97 -1.92 8.87
C ARG A 29 5.95 -1.01 8.15
N GLU A 30 7.16 -0.97 8.68
CA GLU A 30 8.34 -0.34 8.09
C GLU A 30 9.27 -1.43 7.57
N CYS A 31 8.99 -1.91 6.36
CA CYS A 31 9.77 -2.98 5.75
C CYS A 31 11.25 -2.57 5.63
N GLN A 32 12.13 -3.51 5.95
CA GLN A 32 13.57 -3.28 5.97
C GLN A 32 14.25 -3.53 4.60
N CYS A 33 13.53 -3.77 3.51
CA CYS A 33 14.20 -3.84 2.21
C CYS A 33 14.76 -2.46 1.80
N ALA A 34 15.79 -2.45 0.94
CA ALA A 34 16.48 -1.23 0.54
C ALA A 34 15.54 -0.17 -0.05
N PHE A 35 14.56 -0.57 -0.87
CA PHE A 35 13.55 0.32 -1.44
C PHE A 35 12.70 0.99 -0.35
N CYS A 36 12.12 0.21 0.57
CA CYS A 36 11.25 0.74 1.61
C CYS A 36 12.00 1.68 2.56
N ARG A 37 13.25 1.38 2.91
CA ARG A 37 14.09 2.28 3.70
C ARG A 37 14.39 3.59 2.98
N ALA A 38 14.74 3.54 1.69
CA ALA A 38 15.02 4.73 0.89
C ALA A 38 13.80 5.66 0.77
N HIS A 39 12.59 5.10 0.78
CA HIS A 39 11.34 5.87 0.77
C HIS A 39 10.80 6.24 2.16
N GLY A 40 11.44 5.77 3.24
CA GLY A 40 10.90 5.90 4.60
C GLY A 40 9.47 5.35 4.70
N ALA A 41 9.23 4.18 4.13
CA ALA A 41 7.90 3.60 3.99
C ALA A 41 7.26 3.23 5.34
N GLU A 42 6.03 3.66 5.55
CA GLU A 42 5.17 3.28 6.68
C GLU A 42 3.86 2.74 6.10
N SER A 43 3.77 1.42 6.01
CA SER A 43 2.69 0.76 5.27
C SER A 43 1.60 0.20 6.19
N ALA A 44 0.34 0.37 5.78
CA ALA A 44 -0.84 -0.23 6.38
C ALA A 44 -1.58 -1.10 5.35
N SER A 45 -2.34 -2.07 5.85
CA SER A 45 -3.35 -2.80 5.09
C SER A 45 -4.36 -3.45 6.02
N ASP A 46 -5.54 -3.74 5.50
CA ASP A 46 -6.59 -4.47 6.18
C ASP A 46 -7.27 -5.45 5.20
N PRO A 47 -7.17 -6.77 5.41
CA PRO A 47 -7.79 -7.75 4.52
C PRO A 47 -9.32 -7.68 4.44
N ASN A 48 -9.98 -7.00 5.39
CA ASN A 48 -11.42 -6.76 5.38
C ASN A 48 -11.79 -5.37 4.82
N GLY A 49 -10.79 -4.60 4.40
CA GLY A 49 -10.95 -3.28 3.80
C GLY A 49 -11.16 -3.31 2.29
N ARG A 50 -11.22 -2.13 1.69
CA ARG A 50 -11.16 -1.92 0.24
C ARG A 50 -10.24 -0.74 -0.05
N ILE A 51 -9.52 -0.80 -1.16
CA ILE A 51 -8.65 0.31 -1.58
C ILE A 51 -8.72 0.54 -3.08
N ARG A 52 -8.65 1.80 -3.49
CA ARG A 52 -8.47 2.18 -4.89
C ARG A 52 -7.57 3.39 -5.06
N TYR A 53 -6.92 3.45 -6.22
CA TYR A 53 -6.09 4.57 -6.65
C TYR A 53 -6.80 5.26 -7.80
N ILE A 54 -6.94 6.58 -7.72
CA ILE A 54 -7.63 7.40 -8.72
C ILE A 54 -6.61 8.37 -9.28
N GLU A 55 -6.32 8.23 -10.57
CA GLU A 55 -5.49 9.15 -11.32
C GLU A 55 -6.31 10.38 -11.72
N ARG A 56 -5.70 11.57 -11.68
CA ARG A 56 -6.30 12.77 -12.26
C ARG A 56 -6.26 12.67 -13.79
N GLU A 57 -5.14 12.21 -14.33
CA GLU A 57 -4.94 11.93 -15.75
C GLU A 57 -4.30 10.55 -15.92
N THR A 58 -4.71 9.81 -16.96
CA THR A 58 -4.13 8.50 -17.28
C THR A 58 -2.62 8.61 -17.45
N GLY A 59 -1.85 7.82 -16.67
CA GLY A 59 -0.40 7.81 -16.71
C GLY A 59 0.26 8.65 -15.60
N ASP A 60 -0.52 9.22 -14.68
CA ASP A 60 -0.03 9.82 -13.44
C ASP A 60 0.64 8.79 -12.52
N ILE A 61 0.24 7.51 -12.60
CA ILE A 61 0.85 6.37 -11.91
C ILE A 61 2.00 5.78 -12.73
N VAL A 62 3.17 5.71 -12.11
CA VAL A 62 4.28 4.84 -12.52
C VAL A 62 4.20 3.55 -11.72
N ARG A 63 4.21 2.42 -12.44
CA ARG A 63 4.34 1.08 -11.86
C ARG A 63 5.80 0.65 -11.89
N TYR A 64 6.39 0.46 -10.71
CA TYR A 64 7.77 0.03 -10.58
C TYR A 64 7.83 -1.41 -10.04
N ARG A 65 8.62 -2.29 -10.68
CA ARG A 65 8.85 -3.68 -10.24
C ARG A 65 10.35 -3.92 -10.10
N PHE A 66 10.75 -4.63 -9.04
CA PHE A 66 12.11 -5.13 -8.84
C PHE A 66 12.09 -6.47 -8.09
N GLY A 67 13.26 -7.08 -7.92
CA GLY A 67 13.39 -8.35 -7.21
C GLY A 67 12.55 -9.45 -7.86
N THR A 68 11.66 -10.07 -7.08
CA THR A 68 10.74 -11.13 -7.55
C THR A 68 9.69 -10.66 -8.55
N LYS A 69 9.56 -9.33 -8.79
CA LYS A 69 8.56 -8.72 -9.68
C LYS A 69 7.11 -9.13 -9.37
N SER A 70 6.85 -9.52 -8.12
CA SER A 70 5.54 -10.04 -7.68
C SER A 70 4.58 -8.98 -7.15
N CYS A 71 4.94 -7.70 -7.22
CA CYS A 71 4.06 -6.57 -6.98
C CYS A 71 4.59 -5.33 -7.68
N ASP A 72 3.68 -4.44 -8.04
CA ASP A 72 3.94 -3.07 -8.49
C ASP A 72 4.03 -2.14 -7.29
N PHE A 73 5.06 -1.30 -7.26
CA PHE A 73 5.11 -0.13 -6.40
C PHE A 73 4.49 1.05 -7.16
N ILE A 74 3.40 1.60 -6.63
CA ILE A 74 2.63 2.70 -7.20
C ILE A 74 3.30 4.01 -6.81
N ILE A 75 3.87 4.72 -7.78
CA ILE A 75 4.63 5.95 -7.58
C ILE A 75 4.02 7.06 -8.44
N CYS A 76 3.86 8.25 -7.87
CA CYS A 76 3.42 9.39 -8.65
C CYS A 76 4.51 9.83 -9.64
N ARG A 77 4.16 9.89 -10.93
CA ARG A 77 5.03 10.36 -12.02
C ARG A 77 5.56 11.78 -11.79
N HIS A 78 4.76 12.64 -11.17
CA HIS A 78 5.03 14.07 -11.06
C HIS A 78 5.84 14.46 -9.82
N CYS A 79 5.57 13.82 -8.68
CA CYS A 79 6.20 14.19 -7.41
C CYS A 79 7.00 13.07 -6.74
N GLY A 80 7.08 11.87 -7.35
CA GLY A 80 7.86 10.75 -6.83
C GLY A 80 7.32 10.10 -5.55
N VAL A 81 6.18 10.57 -5.03
CA VAL A 81 5.56 9.97 -3.83
C VAL A 81 5.17 8.53 -4.12
N TYR A 82 5.73 7.63 -3.33
CA TYR A 82 5.36 6.22 -3.26
C TYR A 82 4.05 6.09 -2.45
N LEU A 83 2.98 5.59 -3.09
CA LEU A 83 1.65 5.52 -2.49
C LEU A 83 1.33 4.14 -1.92
N GLY A 84 1.82 3.06 -2.52
CA GLY A 84 1.50 1.71 -2.06
C GLY A 84 2.02 0.62 -2.97
N ALA A 85 2.01 -0.63 -2.49
CA ALA A 85 2.35 -1.79 -3.31
C ALA A 85 1.06 -2.52 -3.72
N VAL A 86 0.97 -2.93 -4.98
CA VAL A 86 -0.16 -3.64 -5.58
C VAL A 86 0.32 -4.99 -6.09
N MET A 87 -0.35 -6.05 -5.68
CA MET A 87 -0.16 -7.40 -6.19
C MET A 87 -1.42 -7.79 -6.94
N GLU A 88 -1.28 -8.02 -8.24
CA GLU A 88 -2.36 -8.55 -9.08
C GLU A 88 -2.73 -9.97 -8.65
N ASP A 89 -3.95 -10.36 -8.98
CA ASP A 89 -4.49 -11.67 -8.68
C ASP A 89 -5.31 -12.17 -9.89
N ASP A 90 -5.40 -13.49 -10.04
CA ASP A 90 -6.08 -14.12 -11.18
C ASP A 90 -7.62 -14.08 -11.01
N GLU A 91 -8.10 -14.11 -9.76
CA GLU A 91 -9.54 -14.18 -9.44
C GLU A 91 -10.14 -12.83 -9.04
N THR A 92 -9.31 -11.87 -8.63
CA THR A 92 -9.73 -10.57 -8.11
C THR A 92 -8.90 -9.44 -8.74
N PRO A 93 -9.31 -8.16 -8.63
CA PRO A 93 -8.47 -7.04 -9.05
C PRO A 93 -7.09 -6.98 -8.37
N GLY A 94 -6.88 -7.76 -7.32
CA GLY A 94 -5.64 -7.87 -6.58
C GLY A 94 -5.74 -7.30 -5.17
N PHE A 95 -4.58 -7.14 -4.55
CA PHE A 95 -4.42 -6.70 -3.17
C PHE A 95 -3.40 -5.59 -3.08
N SER A 96 -3.54 -4.72 -2.09
CA SER A 96 -2.63 -3.60 -1.89
C SER A 96 -2.29 -3.33 -0.43
N THR A 97 -1.08 -2.81 -0.24
CA THR A 97 -0.72 -2.02 0.95
C THR A 97 -0.67 -0.57 0.55
N THR A 98 -0.97 0.32 1.49
CA THR A 98 -0.92 1.77 1.29
C THR A 98 0.06 2.42 2.28
N GLN A 99 0.71 3.50 1.87
CA GLN A 99 1.54 4.31 2.75
C GLN A 99 0.66 5.21 3.63
N ILE A 100 0.93 5.26 4.93
CA ILE A 100 0.10 6.03 5.88
C ILE A 100 0.28 7.54 5.69
N LYS A 101 1.49 7.97 5.29
CA LYS A 101 1.92 9.38 5.27
C LYS A 101 1.10 10.30 4.39
N HIS A 102 0.42 9.76 3.37
CA HIS A 102 -0.34 10.56 2.42
C HIS A 102 -1.82 10.74 2.80
N PHE A 103 -2.28 10.09 3.88
CA PHE A 103 -3.64 10.27 4.39
C PHE A 103 -3.76 11.55 5.23
N GLU A 104 -4.95 12.17 5.15
CA GLU A 104 -5.30 13.34 5.95
C GLU A 104 -5.32 12.97 7.45
N ASP A 105 -5.97 11.86 7.77
CA ASP A 105 -6.12 11.32 9.13
C ASP A 105 -4.98 10.39 9.55
N ARG A 106 -3.78 10.54 8.97
CA ARG A 106 -2.63 9.66 9.25
C ARG A 106 -2.30 9.52 10.75
N ALA A 107 -2.64 10.52 11.56
CA ALA A 107 -2.43 10.50 13.01
C ALA A 107 -3.27 9.44 13.75
N LEU A 108 -4.31 8.89 13.12
CA LEU A 108 -5.13 7.81 13.71
C LEU A 108 -4.42 6.45 13.70
N PHE A 109 -3.39 6.27 12.87
CA PHE A 109 -2.61 5.03 12.81
C PHE A 109 -1.54 5.03 13.91
N THR A 110 -1.96 4.73 15.15
CA THR A 110 -1.11 4.91 16.34
C THR A 110 -0.33 3.67 16.75
N LYS A 111 -0.54 2.53 16.10
CA LYS A 111 0.13 1.28 16.47
C LYS A 111 1.63 1.37 16.20
N THR A 112 2.44 0.93 17.15
CA THR A 112 3.90 0.86 16.98
C THR A 112 4.25 0.06 15.73
N ALA A 113 5.06 0.66 14.86
CA ALA A 113 5.48 0.03 13.62
C ALA A 113 6.29 -1.25 13.90
N ARG A 114 6.02 -2.28 13.11
CA ARG A 114 6.88 -3.47 13.04
C ARG A 114 7.90 -3.28 11.93
N HIS A 115 9.08 -3.84 12.10
CA HIS A 115 10.20 -3.72 11.14
C HIS A 115 10.54 -5.06 10.50
N PRO A 116 9.66 -5.63 9.65
CA PRO A 116 9.93 -6.91 9.05
C PRO A 116 11.02 -6.82 7.99
N ASP A 117 11.83 -7.86 7.91
CA ASP A 117 12.64 -8.18 6.74
C ASP A 117 12.05 -9.43 6.09
N TYR A 118 11.88 -9.39 4.78
CA TYR A 118 11.30 -10.48 4.00
C TYR A 118 12.25 -10.99 2.92
N ASP A 119 13.49 -10.49 2.82
CA ASP A 119 14.35 -10.75 1.66
C ASP A 119 14.56 -12.25 1.39
N ASP A 120 14.65 -13.08 2.44
CA ASP A 120 14.80 -14.54 2.35
C ASP A 120 13.48 -15.33 2.32
N GLU A 121 12.32 -14.65 2.31
CA GLU A 121 11.02 -15.31 2.28
C GLU A 121 10.78 -15.99 0.92
N PRO A 122 10.51 -17.32 0.88
CA PRO A 122 10.17 -18.00 -0.37
C PRO A 122 8.97 -17.37 -1.06
N LEU A 123 9.01 -17.27 -2.40
CA LEU A 123 7.99 -16.57 -3.18
C LEU A 123 6.57 -17.08 -2.92
N GLY A 124 6.36 -18.40 -2.82
CA GLY A 124 5.04 -18.97 -2.52
C GLY A 124 4.48 -18.50 -1.17
N ASN A 125 5.32 -18.52 -0.12
CA ASN A 125 4.95 -18.05 1.22
C ASN A 125 4.63 -16.56 1.21
N ARG A 126 5.43 -15.77 0.50
CA ARG A 126 5.23 -14.33 0.30
C ARG A 126 3.88 -14.03 -0.33
N LEU A 127 3.54 -14.69 -1.43
CA LEU A 127 2.26 -14.50 -2.13
C LEU A 127 1.08 -14.90 -1.23
N ALA A 128 1.14 -16.06 -0.58
CA ALA A 128 0.09 -16.52 0.34
C ALA A 128 -0.11 -15.56 1.52
N ARG A 129 0.98 -15.03 2.10
CA ARG A 129 0.93 -14.04 3.16
C ARG A 129 0.30 -12.72 2.72
N ARG A 130 0.64 -12.24 1.51
CA ARG A 130 0.05 -11.01 0.96
C ARG A 130 -1.45 -11.17 0.73
N ARG A 131 -1.89 -12.27 0.08
CA ARG A 131 -3.32 -12.58 -0.14
C ARG A 131 -4.12 -12.56 1.16
N ARG A 132 -3.56 -13.10 2.24
CA ARG A 132 -4.23 -13.16 3.55
C ARG A 132 -4.30 -11.82 4.27
N ASN A 133 -3.33 -10.92 4.06
CA ASN A 133 -3.12 -9.77 4.95
C ASN A 133 -3.24 -8.39 4.26
N TRP A 134 -3.18 -8.33 2.93
CA TRP A 134 -3.25 -7.08 2.17
C TRP A 134 -4.70 -6.71 1.87
N THR A 135 -4.95 -5.41 1.67
CA THR A 135 -6.29 -4.88 1.43
C THR A 135 -6.75 -5.26 0.02
N PRO A 136 -7.93 -5.87 -0.16
CA PRO A 136 -8.52 -6.07 -1.49
C PRO A 136 -8.64 -4.77 -2.28
N ILE A 137 -8.27 -4.78 -3.55
CA ILE A 137 -8.48 -3.65 -4.46
C ILE A 137 -9.96 -3.62 -4.86
N ALA A 138 -10.58 -2.44 -4.80
CA ALA A 138 -11.94 -2.28 -5.29
C ALA A 138 -11.98 -2.50 -6.80
N GLY A 139 -12.91 -3.34 -7.25
CA GLY A 139 -13.21 -3.56 -8.67
C GLY A 139 -13.94 -2.39 -9.31
#